data_AF-A0A963AFU4-F1
#
_entry.id   AF-A0A963AFU4-F1
#
_cell.length_a   1.000
_cell.length_b   1.000
_cell.length_c   1.000
_cell.angle_alpha   90.00
_cell.angle_beta   90.00
_cell.angle_gamma   90.00
#
_symmetry.space_group_name_H-M   'P 1'
#
loop_
_entity.id
_entity.type
_entity.pdbx_description
1 polymer ?
#
loop_
_entity_poly.entity_id
_entity_poly.type
_entity_poly.pdbx_seq_one_letter_code
_entity_poly.pdbx_strand_id
1 'polypeptide(L)' 'MSSNGFGVWAMLAFWGSALGGIVLGISWARSKQRHNPLSRELLRKSLQQRLERGELSREDYEQRIRALDDKRPNA' A
#
# COMPACT_ATOMS: atom_id res chain seq x y z
N MET A 1 12.00 45.58 2.09
CA MET A 1 11.76 44.23 1.54
C MET A 1 10.32 44.20 1.04
N SER A 2 10.13 43.99 -0.25
CA SER A 2 8.85 44.16 -0.94
C SER A 2 7.81 43.13 -0.46
N SER A 3 6.66 43.60 0.02
CA SER A 3 5.53 42.78 0.51
C SER A 3 5.08 41.70 -0.50
N ASN A 4 5.27 41.93 -1.80
CA ASN A 4 4.99 40.96 -2.86
C ASN A 4 5.88 39.70 -2.82
N GLY A 5 7.14 39.81 -2.36
CA GLY A 5 8.03 38.65 -2.28
C GLY A 5 7.66 37.68 -1.15
N PHE A 6 7.13 38.23 -0.05
CA PHE A 6 6.71 37.44 1.10
C PHE A 6 5.45 36.60 0.79
N GLY A 7 4.47 37.18 0.08
CA GLY A 7 3.25 36.47 -0.30
C GLY A 7 3.52 35.27 -1.23
N VAL A 8 4.40 35.42 -2.22
CA VAL A 8 4.75 34.34 -3.16
C VAL A 8 5.47 33.20 -2.45
N TRP A 9 6.40 33.50 -1.54
CA TRP A 9 7.10 32.48 -0.76
C TRP A 9 6.17 31.75 0.22
N ALA A 10 5.27 32.47 0.89
CA ALA A 10 4.29 31.87 1.77
C ALA A 10 3.33 30.93 1.02
N MET A 11 2.91 31.31 -0.19
CA MET A 11 2.09 30.48 -1.08
C MET A 11 2.83 29.18 -1.45
N LEU A 12 4.09 29.28 -1.88
CA LEU A 12 4.90 28.10 -2.26
C LEU A 12 5.17 27.18 -1.06
N ALA A 13 5.47 27.74 0.12
CA ALA A 13 5.68 26.98 1.34
C ALA A 13 4.40 26.24 1.77
N PHE A 14 3.24 26.90 1.67
CA PHE A 14 1.94 26.30 1.96
C PHE A 14 1.63 25.14 1.01
N TRP A 15 1.73 25.34 -0.32
CA TRP A 15 1.45 24.29 -1.29
C TRP A 15 2.46 23.15 -1.25
N GLY A 16 3.75 23.45 -1.04
CA GLY A 16 4.80 22.45 -0.84
C GLY A 16 4.55 21.59 0.41
N SER A 17 4.12 22.22 1.50
CA SER A 17 3.78 21.51 2.75
C SER A 17 2.49 20.71 2.62
N ALA A 18 1.48 21.23 1.91
CA ALA A 18 0.23 20.52 1.67
C ALA A 18 0.46 19.24 0.86
N LEU A 19 1.20 19.34 -0.25
CA LEU A 19 1.59 18.18 -1.06
C LEU A 19 2.49 17.22 -0.29
N GLY A 20 3.49 17.74 0.44
CA GLY A 20 4.36 16.95 1.29
C GLY A 20 3.61 16.18 2.37
N GLY A 21 2.65 16.83 3.04
CA GLY A 21 1.81 16.22 4.07
C GLY A 21 0.92 15.11 3.54
N ILE A 22 0.32 15.29 2.35
CA ILE A 22 -0.49 14.26 1.70
C ILE A 22 0.38 13.04 1.36
N VAL A 23 1.55 13.25 0.76
CA VAL A 23 2.47 12.15 0.41
C VAL A 23 2.95 11.41 1.65
N LEU A 24 3.30 12.13 2.71
CA LEU A 24 3.74 11.54 3.97
C LEU A 24 2.62 10.73 4.64
N GLY A 25 1.39 11.27 4.65
CA GLY A 25 0.20 10.58 5.16
C GLY A 25 -0.12 9.30 4.40
N ILE A 26 -0.06 9.34 3.06
CA ILE A 26 -0.27 8.15 2.21
C ILE A 26 0.87 7.14 2.42
N SER A 27 2.12 7.60 2.49
CA SER A 27 3.28 6.74 2.73
C SER A 27 3.17 6.02 4.08
N TRP A 28 2.73 6.72 5.12
CA TRP A 28 2.53 6.14 6.44
C TRP A 28 1.35 5.16 6.46
N ALA A 29 0.24 5.49 5.79
CA ALA A 29 -0.89 4.58 5.61
C ALA A 29 -0.51 3.30 4.84
N ARG A 30 0.28 3.41 3.77
CA ARG A 30 0.82 2.27 3.02
C ARG A 30 1.85 1.47 3.82
N SER A 31 2.67 2.14 4.63
CA SER A 31 3.63 1.48 5.53
C SER A 31 2.90 0.64 6.58
N LYS A 32 1.80 1.17 7.15
CA LYS A 32 0.91 0.43 8.05
C LYS A 32 0.22 -0.75 7.35
N GLN A 33 -0.07 -0.63 6.05
CA GLN A 33 -0.65 -1.71 5.24
C GLN A 33 0.35 -2.86 4.96
N ARG A 34 1.66 -2.58 4.84
CA ARG A 34 2.72 -3.62 4.72
C ARG A 34 2.81 -4.51 5.97
N HIS A 35 2.45 -3.99 7.14
CA HIS A 35 2.44 -4.74 8.40
C HIS A 35 1.05 -5.33 8.74
N ASN A 36 0.07 -5.19 7.85
CA ASN A 36 -1.29 -5.64 8.13
C ASN A 36 -1.50 -7.10 7.65
N PRO A 37 -1.72 -8.08 8.56
CA PRO A 37 -2.03 -9.46 8.21
C PRO A 37 -3.30 -9.58 7.34
N LEU A 38 -4.20 -8.59 7.40
CA LEU A 38 -5.41 -8.51 6.58
C LEU A 38 -5.12 -8.48 5.07
N SER A 39 -3.99 -7.93 4.63
CA SER A 39 -3.63 -7.89 3.20
C SER A 39 -3.34 -9.28 2.63
N ARG A 40 -2.79 -10.18 3.45
CA ARG A 40 -2.53 -11.57 3.06
C ARG A 40 -3.81 -12.38 3.01
N GLU A 41 -4.74 -12.13 3.93
CA GLU A 41 -6.07 -12.74 3.93
C GLU A 41 -6.88 -12.31 2.70
N LEU A 42 -6.83 -11.03 2.33
CA LEU A 42 -7.36 -10.52 1.07
C LEU A 42 -6.71 -11.19 -0.14
N LEU A 43 -5.39 -11.39 -0.13
CA LEU A 43 -4.68 -12.13 -1.19
C LEU A 43 -5.17 -13.58 -1.28
N ARG A 44 -5.24 -14.31 -0.17
CA ARG A 44 -5.78 -15.69 -0.13
C ARG A 44 -7.20 -15.74 -0.68
N LYS A 45 -8.06 -14.81 -0.25
CA LYS A 45 -9.46 -14.72 -0.72
C LYS A 45 -9.53 -14.46 -2.23
N SER A 46 -8.69 -13.58 -2.76
CA SER A 46 -8.62 -13.35 -4.21
C SER A 46 -8.12 -14.56 -5.00
N LEU A 47 -7.16 -15.32 -4.47
CA LEU A 47 -6.65 -16.55 -5.09
C LEU A 47 -7.73 -17.65 -5.09
N GLN A 48 -8.45 -17.80 -3.99
CA GLN A 48 -9.57 -18.75 -3.89
C GLN A 48 -10.67 -18.39 -4.88
N GLN A 49 -11.03 -17.11 -5.01
CA GLN A 49 -12.03 -16.65 -5.96
C GLN A 49 -11.62 -16.86 -7.44
N ARG A 50 -10.31 -16.96 -7.72
CA ARG A 50 -9.80 -17.31 -9.07
C ARG A 50 -9.79 -18.80 -9.32
N LEU A 51 -9.57 -19.61 -8.28
CA LEU A 51 -9.74 -21.07 -8.32
C LEU A 51 -11.22 -21.44 -8.57
N GLU A 52 -12.15 -20.81 -7.86
CA GLU A 52 -13.60 -21.03 -8.02
C GLU A 52 -14.11 -20.64 -9.41
N ARG A 53 -13.48 -19.63 -10.04
CA ARG A 53 -13.77 -19.22 -11.42
C ARG A 53 -13.13 -20.12 -12.49
N GLY A 54 -12.32 -21.10 -12.09
CA GLY A 54 -11.59 -21.96 -13.02
C GLY A 54 -10.48 -21.26 -13.80
N GLU A 55 -10.16 -20.00 -13.46
CA GLU A 55 -9.05 -19.23 -14.05
C GLU A 55 -7.68 -19.68 -13.52
N LEU A 56 -7.67 -20.47 -12.45
CA LEU A 56 -6.47 -20.94 -11.77
C LEU A 56 -6.58 -22.45 -11.51
N SER A 57 -5.55 -23.20 -11.86
CA SER A 57 -5.47 -24.62 -11.51
C SER A 57 -5.29 -24.77 -9.99
N ARG A 58 -5.74 -25.91 -9.44
CA ARG A 58 -5.57 -26.25 -8.03
C ARG A 58 -4.10 -26.32 -7.63
N GLU A 59 -3.25 -26.79 -8.53
CA GLU A 59 -1.80 -26.88 -8.37
C GLU A 59 -1.15 -25.49 -8.22
N ASP A 60 -1.55 -24.55 -9.09
CA ASP A 60 -1.08 -23.16 -9.05
C ASP A 60 -1.56 -22.44 -7.79
N TYR A 61 -2.78 -22.74 -7.33
CA TYR A 61 -3.30 -22.23 -6.08
C TYR A 61 -2.47 -22.72 -4.89
N GLU A 62 -2.20 -24.02 -4.80
CA GLU A 62 -1.41 -24.61 -3.71
C GLU A 62 0.04 -24.10 -3.67
N GLN A 63 0.69 -23.95 -4.83
CA GLN A 63 2.05 -23.36 -4.89
C GLN A 63 2.06 -21.91 -4.37
N ARG A 64 1.08 -21.10 -4.78
CA ARG A 64 0.99 -19.69 -4.36
C ARG A 64 0.65 -19.54 -2.89
N ILE A 65 -0.24 -20.38 -2.35
CA ILE A 65 -0.56 -20.39 -0.91
C ILE A 65 0.65 -20.84 -0.09
N ARG A 66 1.35 -21.89 -0.51
CA ARG A 66 2.56 -22.35 0.19
C ARG A 66 3.66 -21.30 0.18
N ALA A 67 3.87 -20.61 -0.94
CA ALA A 67 4.82 -19.49 -1.01
C ALA A 67 4.42 -18.29 -0.13
N LEU A 68 3.11 -18.03 0.04
CA LEU A 68 2.61 -17.00 0.95
C LEU A 68 2.82 -17.36 2.43
N ASP A 69 2.79 -18.65 2.75
CA ASP A 69 2.96 -19.19 4.11
C ASP A 69 4.41 -19.41 4.50
N ASP A 70 5.27 -19.81 3.56
CA ASP A 70 6.71 -19.93 3.76
C ASP A 70 7.38 -18.56 3.99
N LYS A 71 6.87 -17.51 3.34
CA LYS A 71 7.24 -16.10 3.62
C LYS A 71 6.67 -15.56 4.93
N ARG A 72 6.22 -16.41 5.85
CA ARG A 72 5.88 -16.05 7.22
C ARG A 72 7.20 -16.09 8.01
N PRO A 73 7.84 -14.95 8.32
CA PRO A 73 8.91 -14.98 9.30
C PRO A 73 8.27 -15.55 10.58
N ASN A 74 8.86 -16.64 11.04
CA ASN A 74 8.62 -17.29 12.31
C ASN A 74 8.39 -16.20 13.37
N ALA A 75 7.11 -16.03 13.72
CA ALA A 75 6.66 -15.14 14.77
C ALA A 75 6.87 -15.82 16.12
#